data_AF-A0A952DSJ7-F1
#
_entry.id   AF-A0A952DSJ7-F1
#
_cell.length_a   1.000
_cell.length_b   1.000
_cell.length_c   1.000
_cell.angle_alpha   90.00
_cell.angle_beta   90.00
_cell.angle_gamma   90.00
#
_symmetry.space_group_name_H-M   'P 1'
#
loop_
_entity.id
_entity.type
_entity.pdbx_description
1 polymer ?
#
loop_
_entity_poly.entity_id
_entity_poly.type
_entity_poly.pdbx_seq_one_letter_code
_entity_poly.pdbx_strand_id
1 'polypeptide(L)'
;MKKKFCLFIIVITFYSVNAQTKLTQQKDTLEAGTLLNIIYSDRMNLKKNDSLNQFISLAGNVQVKQHKTFFYADSAVLNQHLNMLEAFGKIHINDADSVHTYADYLKYIGKEKKAYLKKNVKLT
;
A
#
# COMPACT_ATOMS: atom_id res chain seq x y z
N MET A 1 -55.87 60.35 -11.07
CA MET A 1 -55.20 60.77 -12.32
C MET A 1 -53.69 60.71 -12.15
N LYS A 2 -53.05 59.90 -12.99
CA LYS A 2 -51.63 59.79 -13.37
C LYS A 2 -50.62 60.73 -12.66
N LYS A 3 -49.58 60.14 -12.06
CA LYS A 3 -48.18 60.52 -12.33
C LYS A 3 -47.22 59.41 -11.87
N LYS A 4 -46.32 59.08 -12.79
CA LYS A 4 -45.38 57.97 -12.81
C LYS A 4 -44.18 58.29 -11.91
N PHE A 5 -43.64 57.29 -11.22
CA PHE A 5 -42.19 57.26 -10.99
C PHE A 5 -41.68 55.82 -11.11
N CYS A 6 -41.04 55.56 -12.24
CA CYS A 6 -40.21 54.39 -12.47
C CYS A 6 -38.99 54.49 -11.55
N LEU A 7 -38.82 53.55 -10.63
CA LEU A 7 -37.52 53.22 -10.10
C LEU A 7 -37.20 51.77 -10.48
N PHE A 8 -36.26 51.64 -11.40
CA PHE A 8 -35.71 50.39 -11.91
C PHE A 8 -34.90 49.74 -10.78
N ILE A 9 -35.45 48.76 -10.07
CA ILE A 9 -34.66 47.91 -9.15
C ILE A 9 -33.97 46.85 -10.01
N ILE A 10 -32.72 47.11 -10.37
CA ILE A 10 -31.80 46.10 -10.89
C ILE A 10 -31.46 45.18 -9.72
N VAL A 11 -32.14 44.04 -9.64
CA VAL A 11 -31.75 42.94 -8.75
C VAL A 11 -30.54 42.26 -9.37
N ILE A 12 -29.33 42.70 -8.98
CA ILE A 12 -28.09 41.95 -9.24
C ILE A 12 -28.13 40.72 -8.34
N THR A 13 -28.49 39.58 -8.92
CA THR A 13 -28.34 38.28 -8.28
C THR A 13 -26.85 37.90 -8.32
N PHE A 14 -26.17 38.11 -7.19
CA PHE A 14 -24.86 37.52 -6.94
C PHE A 14 -25.04 36.01 -6.77
N TYR A 15 -24.83 35.24 -7.84
CA TYR A 15 -24.55 33.81 -7.71
C TYR A 15 -23.09 33.65 -7.30
N SER A 16 -22.83 33.62 -6.00
CA SER A 16 -21.54 33.14 -5.49
C SER A 16 -21.47 31.63 -5.73
N VAL A 17 -20.80 31.23 -6.82
CA VAL A 17 -20.36 29.86 -7.03
C VAL A 17 -19.36 29.53 -5.92
N ASN A 18 -19.83 28.84 -4.88
CA ASN A 18 -18.95 28.17 -3.95
C ASN A 18 -18.41 26.92 -4.64
N ALA A 19 -17.34 27.08 -5.41
CA ALA A 19 -16.52 25.97 -5.88
C ALA A 19 -15.74 25.41 -4.69
N GLN A 20 -16.36 24.51 -3.93
CA GLN A 20 -15.67 23.77 -2.88
C GLN A 20 -14.92 22.61 -3.55
N THR A 21 -13.65 22.85 -3.89
CA THR A 21 -12.72 21.77 -4.22
C THR A 21 -12.59 20.88 -2.99
N LYS A 22 -13.21 19.70 -3.04
CA LYS A 22 -12.93 18.63 -2.09
C LYS A 22 -11.49 18.18 -2.34
N LEU A 23 -10.55 18.72 -1.57
CA LEU A 23 -9.31 18.01 -1.31
C LEU A 23 -9.71 16.75 -0.56
N THR A 24 -9.82 15.63 -1.27
CA THR A 24 -9.92 14.32 -0.65
C THR A 24 -8.59 14.08 0.07
N GLN A 25 -8.49 14.56 1.30
CA GLN A 25 -7.52 14.00 2.23
C GLN A 25 -8.00 12.58 2.47
N GLN A 26 -7.41 11.63 1.73
CA GLN A 26 -7.47 10.21 2.03
C GLN A 26 -6.96 10.08 3.46
N LYS A 27 -7.90 10.06 4.40
CA LYS A 27 -7.65 9.64 5.77
C LYS A 27 -7.37 8.14 5.66
N ASP A 28 -6.11 7.82 5.35
CA ASP A 28 -5.55 6.51 5.63
C ASP A 28 -5.63 6.35 7.13
N THR A 29 -6.79 5.88 7.59
CA THR A 29 -6.89 5.17 8.83
C THR A 29 -6.10 3.91 8.54
N LEU A 30 -4.78 3.98 8.77
CA LEU A 30 -3.93 2.82 8.92
C LEU A 30 -4.52 2.08 10.11
N GLU A 31 -5.54 1.25 9.86
CA GLU A 31 -5.88 0.15 10.74
C GLU A 31 -4.56 -0.49 11.12
N ALA A 32 -4.30 -0.72 12.41
CA ALA A 32 -3.07 -1.32 12.90
C ALA A 32 -2.71 -2.52 12.01
N GLY A 33 -1.83 -2.27 11.04
CA GLY A 33 -1.83 -3.05 9.81
C GLY A 33 -1.39 -4.45 10.15
N THR A 34 -2.16 -5.45 9.73
CA THR A 34 -1.78 -6.86 9.93
C THR A 34 -0.30 -7.03 9.57
N LEU A 35 0.51 -7.55 10.49
CA LEU A 35 1.94 -7.70 10.24
C LEU A 35 2.20 -8.79 9.20
N LEU A 36 3.36 -8.69 8.55
CA LEU A 36 3.89 -9.76 7.71
C LEU A 36 4.20 -10.97 8.58
N ASN A 37 3.47 -12.07 8.33
CA ASN A 37 3.60 -13.33 9.04
C ASN A 37 4.38 -14.32 8.19
N ILE A 38 5.41 -14.91 8.77
CA ILE A 38 6.20 -15.95 8.10
C ILE A 38 5.40 -17.25 8.22
N ILE A 39 5.02 -17.83 7.08
CA ILE A 39 4.28 -19.08 7.01
C ILE A 39 5.25 -20.26 6.96
N TYR A 40 6.29 -20.15 6.12
CA TYR A 40 7.25 -21.23 5.92
C TYR A 40 8.58 -20.73 5.35
N SER A 41 9.66 -21.45 5.65
CA SER A 41 10.95 -21.40 4.98
C SER A 41 11.76 -22.63 5.37
N ASP A 42 12.62 -23.15 4.50
CA ASP A 42 13.48 -24.30 4.83
C ASP A 42 14.49 -23.93 5.92
N ARG A 43 14.98 -22.68 5.93
CA ARG A 43 15.92 -22.16 6.93
C ARG A 43 15.55 -20.74 7.35
N MET A 44 15.56 -20.50 8.66
CA MET A 44 15.33 -19.19 9.28
C MET A 44 16.51 -18.83 10.19
N ASN A 45 17.02 -17.61 10.05
CA ASN A 45 18.04 -17.04 10.94
C ASN A 45 17.60 -15.67 11.45
N LEU A 46 17.64 -15.50 12.77
CA LEU A 46 17.39 -14.23 13.42
C LEU A 46 18.71 -13.47 13.64
N LYS A 47 18.82 -12.28 13.07
CA LYS A 47 19.91 -11.35 13.34
C LYS A 47 19.36 -10.15 14.09
N LYS A 48 19.73 -10.04 15.36
CA LYS A 48 19.44 -8.87 16.18
C LYS A 48 20.69 -7.99 16.19
N ASN A 49 20.64 -6.85 15.49
CA ASN A 49 21.71 -5.87 15.55
C ASN A 49 21.46 -4.89 16.72
N ASP A 50 20.22 -4.40 16.84
CA ASP A 50 19.71 -3.56 17.94
C ASP A 50 18.20 -3.78 18.11
N SER A 51 17.57 -3.15 19.12
CA SER A 51 16.11 -3.23 19.36
C SER A 51 15.23 -2.83 18.17
N LEU A 52 15.73 -1.96 17.28
CA LEU A 52 15.01 -1.49 16.08
C LEU A 52 15.48 -2.17 14.78
N ASN A 53 16.59 -2.88 14.83
CA ASN A 53 17.27 -3.49 13.68
C ASN A 53 17.28 -5.02 13.81
N GLN A 54 16.10 -5.59 14.03
CA GLN A 54 15.90 -7.04 14.01
C GLN A 54 15.51 -7.49 12.60
N PHE A 55 16.40 -8.26 11.98
CA PHE A 55 16.20 -8.84 10.66
C PHE A 55 16.06 -10.35 10.78
N ILE A 56 15.12 -10.91 10.02
CA ILE A 56 14.94 -12.35 9.88
C ILE A 56 15.30 -12.72 8.46
N SER A 57 16.35 -13.51 8.28
CA SER A 57 16.73 -14.07 6.99
C SER A 57 16.03 -15.41 6.80
N LEU A 58 15.37 -15.57 5.65
CA LEU A 58 14.62 -16.76 5.23
C LEU A 58 15.26 -17.29 3.96
N ALA A 59 15.50 -18.59 3.88
CA ALA A 59 16.09 -19.23 2.71
C ALA A 59 15.43 -20.58 2.43
N GLY A 60 15.14 -20.81 1.15
CA GLY A 60 14.46 -22.00 0.65
C GLY A 60 12.94 -21.92 0.81
N ASN A 61 12.22 -22.02 -0.31
CA ASN A 61 10.76 -22.10 -0.38
C ASN A 61 10.03 -21.11 0.55
N VAL A 62 10.46 -19.84 0.55
CA VAL A 62 9.95 -18.83 1.49
C VAL A 62 8.49 -18.54 1.21
N GLN A 63 7.68 -18.52 2.26
CA GLN A 63 6.27 -18.13 2.23
C GLN A 63 5.99 -17.11 3.34
N VAL A 64 5.54 -15.93 2.95
CA VAL A 64 5.12 -14.85 3.86
C VAL A 64 3.71 -14.44 3.51
N LYS A 65 2.91 -14.03 4.50
CA LYS A 65 1.51 -13.64 4.32
C LYS A 65 1.22 -12.32 5.01
N GLN A 66 0.47 -11.46 4.33
CA GLN A 66 -0.20 -10.32 4.96
C GLN A 66 -1.68 -10.33 4.53
N HIS A 67 -2.59 -10.41 5.49
CA HIS A 67 -4.03 -10.49 5.22
C HIS A 67 -4.40 -11.64 4.25
N LYS A 68 -4.83 -11.34 3.02
CA LYS A 68 -5.14 -12.31 1.95
C LYS A 68 -4.02 -12.46 0.93
N THR A 69 -2.97 -11.66 1.04
CA THR A 69 -1.84 -11.63 0.11
C THR A 69 -0.77 -12.61 0.58
N PHE A 70 -0.35 -13.49 -0.33
CA PHE A 70 0.75 -14.42 -0.12
C PHE A 70 1.95 -14.02 -0.98
N PHE A 71 3.13 -14.14 -0.39
CA PHE A 71 4.42 -13.86 -1.02
C PHE A 71 5.27 -15.12 -0.99
N TYR A 72 5.71 -15.56 -2.16
CA TYR A 72 6.57 -16.72 -2.38
C TYR A 72 7.92 -16.26 -2.95
N ALA A 73 9.01 -16.87 -2.50
CA ALA A 73 10.36 -16.56 -3.00
C ALA A 73 11.36 -17.69 -2.71
N ASP A 74 12.51 -17.68 -3.39
CA ASP A 74 13.64 -18.56 -3.04
C ASP A 74 14.31 -18.11 -1.71
N SER A 75 14.36 -16.80 -1.44
CA SER A 75 14.92 -16.24 -0.21
C SER A 75 14.32 -14.87 0.13
N ALA A 76 14.40 -14.47 1.39
CA ALA A 76 13.93 -13.16 1.84
C ALA A 76 14.63 -12.65 3.12
N VAL A 77 14.52 -11.35 3.34
CA VAL A 77 14.86 -10.67 4.58
C VAL A 77 13.62 -9.91 5.05
N LEU A 78 13.18 -10.19 6.27
CA LEU A 78 12.06 -9.52 6.91
C LEU A 78 12.57 -8.60 8.03
N ASN A 79 12.11 -7.36 8.04
CA ASN A 79 12.20 -6.49 9.21
C ASN A 79 10.80 -6.39 9.85
N GLN A 80 10.62 -7.05 11.00
CA GLN A 80 9.32 -7.09 11.68
C GLN A 80 8.93 -5.73 12.27
N HIS A 81 9.91 -4.94 12.75
CA HIS A 81 9.64 -3.63 13.34
C HIS A 81 9.15 -2.61 12.31
N LEU A 82 9.79 -2.59 11.14
CA LEU A 82 9.39 -1.75 10.01
C LEU A 82 8.23 -2.34 9.22
N ASN A 83 7.86 -3.60 9.46
CA ASN A 83 6.90 -4.38 8.68
C ASN A 83 7.25 -4.35 7.18
N MET A 84 8.50 -4.70 6.85
CA MET A 84 9.04 -4.65 5.50
C MET A 84 9.63 -6.00 5.10
N LEU A 85 9.33 -6.45 3.88
CA LEU A 85 9.84 -7.68 3.28
C LEU A 85 10.68 -7.34 2.05
N GLU A 86 11.90 -7.86 1.99
CA GLU A 86 12.71 -7.85 0.78
C GLU A 86 12.97 -9.30 0.35
N ALA A 87 12.60 -9.66 -0.87
CA ALA A 87 12.61 -11.04 -1.35
C ALA A 87 13.33 -11.17 -2.69
N PHE A 88 13.96 -12.32 -2.90
CA PHE A 88 14.86 -12.58 -4.02
C PHE A 88 14.61 -13.97 -4.62
N GLY A 89 14.57 -14.02 -5.95
CA GLY A 89 14.46 -15.25 -6.75
C GLY A 89 13.04 -15.79 -6.82
N LYS A 90 12.55 -16.06 -8.04
CA LYS A 90 11.25 -16.67 -8.35
C LYS A 90 10.11 -16.10 -7.49
N ILE A 91 9.97 -14.77 -7.49
CA ILE A 91 8.92 -14.12 -6.72
C ILE A 91 7.58 -14.48 -7.35
N HIS A 92 6.65 -14.91 -6.51
CA HIS A 92 5.24 -15.02 -6.85
C HIS A 92 4.44 -14.35 -5.73
N ILE A 93 3.61 -13.39 -6.10
CA ILE A 93 2.64 -12.74 -5.22
C ILE A 93 1.26 -13.21 -5.67
N ASN A 94 0.48 -13.71 -4.72
CA ASN A 94 -0.94 -13.93 -4.93
C ASN A 94 -1.71 -12.93 -4.06
N ASP A 95 -2.32 -11.93 -4.68
CA ASP A 95 -3.13 -10.94 -3.98
C ASP A 95 -4.63 -11.27 -4.15
N ALA A 96 -5.23 -11.81 -3.09
CA ALA A 96 -6.59 -12.34 -3.08
C ALA A 96 -6.81 -13.49 -4.09
N ASP A 97 -7.99 -13.58 -4.70
CA ASP A 97 -8.44 -14.79 -5.39
C ASP A 97 -7.96 -14.92 -6.84
N SER A 98 -7.46 -13.85 -7.47
CA SER A 98 -7.17 -13.88 -8.92
C SER A 98 -5.98 -13.06 -9.41
N VAL A 99 -5.31 -12.26 -8.57
CA VAL A 99 -4.21 -11.39 -9.03
C VAL A 99 -2.87 -12.04 -8.74
N HIS A 100 -2.17 -12.45 -9.81
CA HIS A 100 -0.88 -13.10 -9.71
C HIS A 100 0.23 -12.20 -10.26
N THR A 101 1.23 -11.90 -9.45
CA THR A 101 2.38 -11.11 -9.87
C THR A 101 3.67 -11.90 -9.72
N TYR A 102 4.56 -11.78 -10.70
CA TYR A 102 5.84 -12.47 -10.73
C TYR A 102 6.98 -11.47 -10.95
N ALA A 103 8.16 -11.75 -10.39
CA ALA A 103 9.40 -11.00 -10.60
C ALA A 103 10.62 -11.79 -10.11
N ASP A 104 11.83 -11.25 -10.29
CA ASP A 104 13.03 -11.82 -9.62
C ASP A 104 13.37 -11.12 -8.29
N TYR A 105 12.80 -9.95 -8.05
CA TYR A 105 13.01 -9.17 -6.82
C TYR A 105 11.76 -8.43 -6.40
N LEU A 106 11.54 -8.38 -5.08
CA LEU A 106 10.47 -7.65 -4.42
C LEU A 106 11.02 -6.87 -3.23
N LYS A 107 10.65 -5.59 -3.13
CA LYS A 107 10.62 -4.85 -1.86
C LYS A 107 9.18 -4.49 -1.55
N TYR A 108 8.68 -4.96 -0.42
CA TYR A 108 7.31 -4.76 0.02
C TYR A 108 7.25 -3.98 1.32
N ILE A 109 6.51 -2.88 1.32
CA ILE A 109 6.29 -2.02 2.48
C ILE A 109 4.93 -2.36 3.08
N GLY A 110 4.90 -3.21 4.11
CA GLY A 110 3.66 -3.76 4.67
C GLY A 110 2.76 -2.74 5.35
N LYS A 111 3.31 -1.63 5.88
CA LYS A 111 2.50 -0.52 6.42
C LYS A 111 1.69 0.19 5.33
N GLU A 112 2.29 0.37 4.15
CA GLU A 112 1.67 1.06 3.02
C GLU A 112 0.99 0.10 2.02
N LYS A 113 1.16 -1.21 2.21
CA LYS A 113 0.77 -2.27 1.28
C LYS A 113 1.28 -2.05 -0.15
N LYS A 114 2.51 -1.53 -0.30
CA LYS A 114 3.12 -1.22 -1.61
C LYS A 114 4.22 -2.21 -1.97
N ALA A 115 4.16 -2.75 -3.18
CA ALA A 115 5.15 -3.64 -3.76
C ALA A 115 5.99 -2.93 -4.82
N TYR A 116 7.32 -3.01 -4.70
CA TYR A 116 8.28 -2.56 -5.70
C TYR A 116 8.97 -3.78 -6.29
N LEU A 117 8.72 -4.03 -7.57
CA LEU A 117 9.17 -5.23 -8.28
C LEU A 117 10.27 -4.86 -9.28
N LYS A 118 11.24 -5.76 -9.46
CA LYS A 118 12.31 -5.58 -10.45
C LYS A 118 12.62 -6.90 -11.16
N LYS A 119 12.95 -6.78 -12.46
CA LYS A 119 13.34 -7.85 -13.39
C LYS A 119 12.26 -8.90 -13.63
N ASN A 120 12.04 -9.24 -14.90
CA ASN A 120 11.06 -10.24 -15.34
C ASN A 120 9.67 -10.05 -14.72
N VAL A 121 9.25 -8.78 -14.58
CA VAL A 121 7.98 -8.44 -13.93
C VAL A 121 6.82 -8.81 -14.83
N LYS A 122 5.89 -9.62 -14.31
CA LYS A 122 4.70 -10.06 -15.02
C LYS A 122 3.50 -10.03 -14.09
N LEU A 123 2.39 -9.49 -14.58
CA LEU A 123 1.08 -9.56 -13.93
C LEU A 123 0.19 -10.47 -14.79
N THR A 124 -0.56 -11.36 -14.16
CA THR A 124 -1.55 -12.23 -14.80
C THR A 124 -2.84 -12.22 -14.01
#